data_AF-A0A2S7NYS7-F1
#
_entry.id   AF-A0A2S7NYS7-F1
#
_cell.length_a   1.000
_cell.length_b   1.000
_cell.length_c   1.000
_cell.angle_alpha   90.00
_cell.angle_beta   90.00
_cell.angle_gamma   90.00
#
_symmetry.space_group_name_H-M   'P 1'
#
loop_
_entity.id
_entity.type
_entity.pdbx_description
1 polymer ?
#
loop_
_entity_poly.entity_id
_entity_poly.type
_entity_poly.pdbx_seq_one_letter_code
_entity_poly.pdbx_strand_id
1 'polypeptide(L)'
;MLTKHHTFFIAVLAGLWLLYYFRGSELLHLQHGDQLPSPSVHDLESPFDSAAIDQGNYGTAPEMTDVGESEGLGDSSPDLGEHEYKGSGHQGAQIAGWEGEVKDQEEYPESSGHVSDEGAKSAGGTDKQKPNGGKPGLQESKPGNEHNAGTSNENITHDTPHNTAKTLKALCSETNWKEGLWLQCHSWCGANETSICGGLNNARNRIQTCLRLAIDAGSGLILPTVSTQRHFDNPLAFGGASVCPDVYWDVDFLEKAVKKECPQLPLRRCGDMQGIHDVIQGPRRQYMEPNFNKGTFRAFMESTLVEKKMGQVSAKHPVAIGYGDTYIAYNYTAADEMSIRKDLFNTLKFNSELLAIGSSILHSPQLQDGFIGVHLRGEMDWPGSFGTKDQQMDFFTQEIEQTKGRLKTVYVSCGSTGAIQAFRERLEPLGYSVHDKWSLVAGQPIISDKLKDMEFDLAAIVEYQVLLEAKLFLGVWMSTLSLLIAFARSANDGEDFYSTHIIPGSSRNGAHREWDDAPATKGDKTTKLLVVNEFDVMDAFP
;
A
#
# COMPACT_ATOMS: atom_id res chain seq x y z
N MET A 1 1.27 42.22 46.30
CA MET A 1 0.49 40.97 46.43
C MET A 1 0.75 39.95 45.31
N LEU A 2 1.35 40.33 44.16
CA LEU A 2 1.63 39.39 43.06
C LEU A 2 2.82 38.41 43.29
N THR A 3 3.73 38.68 44.24
CA THR A 3 4.90 37.81 44.45
C THR A 3 4.65 36.61 45.37
N LYS A 4 3.63 36.66 46.23
CA LYS A 4 3.32 35.55 47.16
C LYS A 4 2.58 34.38 46.47
N HIS A 5 1.85 34.65 45.39
CA HIS A 5 1.14 33.60 44.65
C HIS A 5 2.07 32.79 43.73
N HIS A 6 3.13 33.41 43.20
CA HIS A 6 4.11 32.71 42.37
C HIS A 6 4.92 31.66 43.15
N THR A 7 5.32 31.96 44.38
CA THR A 7 6.07 31.00 45.21
C THR A 7 5.21 29.80 45.62
N PHE A 8 3.91 30.02 45.83
CA PHE A 8 2.96 28.96 46.15
C PHE A 8 2.75 28.01 44.95
N PHE A 9 2.55 28.55 43.74
CA PHE A 9 2.40 27.73 42.54
C PHE A 9 3.66 26.92 42.20
N ILE A 10 4.85 27.49 42.37
CA ILE A 10 6.12 26.78 42.15
C ILE A 10 6.28 25.64 43.17
N ALA A 11 5.91 25.87 44.45
CA ALA A 11 5.97 24.83 45.48
C ALA A 11 4.99 23.67 45.22
N VAL A 12 3.77 23.97 44.72
CA VAL A 12 2.78 22.95 44.35
C VAL A 12 3.26 22.12 43.16
N LEU A 13 3.82 22.76 42.12
CA LEU A 13 4.36 22.05 40.96
C LEU A 13 5.58 21.18 41.32
N ALA A 14 6.46 21.66 42.21
CA ALA A 14 7.58 20.88 42.71
C ALA A 14 7.12 19.67 43.56
N GLY A 15 6.05 19.83 44.34
CA GLY A 15 5.44 18.73 45.11
C GLY A 15 4.80 17.67 44.23
N LEU A 16 4.08 18.08 43.18
CA LEU A 16 3.50 17.16 42.19
C LEU A 16 4.57 16.41 41.39
N TRP A 17 5.67 17.09 41.05
CA TRP A 17 6.81 16.46 40.36
C TRP A 17 7.53 15.44 41.26
N LEU A 18 7.71 15.73 42.55
CA LEU A 18 8.26 14.77 43.52
C LEU A 18 7.34 13.56 43.71
N LEU A 19 6.01 13.75 43.79
CA LEU A 19 5.05 12.64 43.89
C LEU A 19 5.06 11.76 42.65
N TYR A 20 5.24 12.34 41.46
CA TYR A 20 5.41 11.58 40.22
C TYR A 20 6.73 10.78 40.22
N TYR A 21 7.82 11.39 40.66
CA TYR A 21 9.15 10.75 40.71
C TYR A 21 9.22 9.60 41.74
N PHE A 22 8.56 9.75 42.90
CA PHE A 22 8.50 8.70 43.92
C PHE A 22 7.48 7.59 43.62
N ARG A 23 6.46 7.83 42.79
CA ARG A 23 5.60 6.74 42.28
C ARG A 23 6.25 5.91 41.17
N GLY A 24 7.20 6.47 40.42
CA GLY A 24 7.91 5.75 39.35
C GLY A 24 9.01 4.79 39.82
N SER A 25 9.43 4.87 41.08
CA SER A 25 10.57 4.10 41.63
C SER A 25 10.19 2.81 42.35
N GLU A 26 8.89 2.52 42.56
CA GLU A 26 8.43 1.24 43.13
C GLU A 26 8.19 0.13 42.09
N LEU A 27 8.32 0.39 40.78
CA LEU A 27 8.16 -0.63 39.74
C LEU A 27 9.48 -1.24 39.22
N LEU A 28 10.61 -0.87 39.81
CA LEU A 28 11.95 -1.28 39.38
C LEU A 28 12.75 -1.94 40.51
N HIS A 29 12.11 -2.89 41.21
CA HIS A 29 12.83 -3.89 41.99
C HIS A 29 11.99 -5.17 42.08
N LEU A 30 12.23 -6.10 41.16
CA LEU A 30 12.27 -7.54 41.42
C LEU A 30 13.05 -8.20 40.29
N GLN A 31 14.30 -8.51 40.61
CA GLN A 31 15.28 -9.19 39.76
C GLN A 31 15.25 -10.69 40.10
N HIS A 32 15.43 -11.51 39.06
CA HIS A 32 16.10 -12.82 39.05
C HIS A 32 15.58 -13.99 39.93
N GLY A 33 15.28 -15.09 39.21
CA GLY A 33 15.84 -16.42 39.49
C GLY A 33 14.96 -17.36 40.31
N ASP A 34 14.34 -18.33 39.64
CA ASP A 34 14.48 -19.75 40.01
C ASP A 34 13.90 -20.68 38.92
N GLN A 35 14.60 -21.79 38.70
CA GLN A 35 14.26 -22.88 37.78
C GLN A 35 13.19 -23.82 38.38
N LEU A 36 12.59 -24.61 37.47
CA LEU A 36 11.93 -25.93 37.61
C LEU A 36 10.38 -25.92 37.55
N PRO A 37 9.73 -27.03 37.13
CA PRO A 37 10.08 -28.00 36.08
C PRO A 37 8.91 -28.24 35.08
N SER A 38 9.23 -28.85 33.94
CA SER A 38 8.25 -29.37 32.97
C SER A 38 7.35 -30.45 33.57
N PRO A 39 6.07 -30.54 33.18
CA PRO A 39 5.32 -31.77 33.25
C PRO A 39 5.17 -32.40 31.87
N SER A 40 5.38 -33.70 31.86
CA SER A 40 5.21 -34.61 30.74
C SER A 40 3.87 -35.35 30.84
N VAL A 41 3.29 -35.64 29.67
CA VAL A 41 2.34 -36.74 29.34
C VAL A 41 0.91 -36.64 29.89
N HIS A 42 -0.08 -36.56 29.00
CA HIS A 42 -1.00 -37.68 28.75
C HIS A 42 -1.96 -37.42 27.57
N ASP A 43 -1.97 -38.38 26.65
CA ASP A 43 -3.03 -38.64 25.66
C ASP A 43 -4.40 -38.78 26.32
N LEU A 44 -5.44 -38.25 25.67
CA LEU A 44 -6.79 -38.78 25.74
C LEU A 44 -7.51 -38.49 24.41
N GLU A 45 -7.85 -39.59 23.73
CA GLU A 45 -8.67 -39.68 22.53
C GLU A 45 -10.12 -39.24 22.81
N SER A 46 -10.75 -38.52 21.86
CA SER A 46 -12.05 -38.83 21.19
C SER A 46 -13.34 -39.02 22.03
N PRO A 47 -14.57 -39.01 21.44
CA PRO A 47 -15.19 -38.14 20.43
C PRO A 47 -16.57 -37.61 20.92
N PHE A 48 -17.20 -36.66 20.23
CA PHE A 48 -18.66 -36.69 20.11
C PHE A 48 -19.12 -36.20 18.74
N ASP A 49 -19.85 -37.09 18.10
CA ASP A 49 -20.50 -36.96 16.81
C ASP A 49 -21.98 -36.60 17.02
N SER A 50 -22.50 -35.80 16.09
CA SER A 50 -23.87 -35.64 15.61
C SER A 50 -25.08 -36.24 16.39
N ALA A 51 -26.11 -35.40 16.63
CA ALA A 51 -27.51 -35.75 16.42
C ALA A 51 -28.43 -34.51 16.35
N ALA A 52 -29.27 -34.49 15.31
CA ALA A 52 -30.40 -33.61 15.11
C ALA A 52 -31.58 -33.96 16.04
N ILE A 53 -32.55 -33.03 16.22
CA ILE A 53 -34.00 -33.25 16.06
C ILE A 53 -34.83 -32.01 16.50
N ASP A 54 -35.77 -31.69 15.62
CA ASP A 54 -37.12 -31.11 15.75
C ASP A 54 -37.51 -29.64 15.92
N GLN A 55 -38.61 -29.41 15.20
CA GLN A 55 -39.50 -28.30 15.00
C GLN A 55 -40.30 -27.94 16.25
N GLY A 56 -40.72 -26.67 16.35
CA GLY A 56 -41.71 -26.22 17.33
C GLY A 56 -42.12 -24.77 17.13
N ASN A 57 -43.34 -24.58 16.64
CA ASN A 57 -43.98 -23.35 16.22
C ASN A 57 -44.70 -22.62 17.39
N TYR A 58 -45.14 -21.38 17.15
CA TYR A 58 -46.07 -20.51 17.90
C TYR A 58 -45.56 -19.59 19.02
N GLY A 59 -45.89 -18.29 18.91
CA GLY A 59 -45.91 -17.35 20.03
C GLY A 59 -45.99 -15.87 19.64
N THR A 60 -47.23 -15.39 19.47
CA THR A 60 -47.69 -14.01 19.22
C THR A 60 -47.16 -12.91 20.17
N ALA A 61 -47.15 -11.68 19.65
CA ALA A 61 -46.94 -10.39 20.32
C ALA A 61 -47.88 -10.12 21.52
N PRO A 62 -47.63 -9.04 22.28
CA PRO A 62 -48.48 -7.88 22.05
C PRO A 62 -47.75 -6.52 21.99
N GLU A 63 -48.48 -5.65 21.31
CA GLU A 63 -48.41 -4.21 21.08
C GLU A 63 -48.60 -3.38 22.37
N MET A 64 -47.88 -2.24 22.46
CA MET A 64 -48.37 -1.05 23.18
C MET A 64 -47.91 0.23 22.44
N THR A 65 -48.92 0.94 21.98
CA THR A 65 -49.04 2.38 21.65
C THR A 65 -48.79 3.23 22.93
N ASP A 66 -48.57 4.55 22.99
CA ASP A 66 -48.77 5.69 22.08
C ASP A 66 -48.20 7.00 22.73
N VAL A 67 -48.15 8.07 21.91
CA VAL A 67 -48.22 9.54 22.14
C VAL A 67 -47.18 10.28 23.02
N GLY A 68 -46.60 11.33 22.41
CA GLY A 68 -46.14 12.53 23.12
C GLY A 68 -45.52 13.59 22.20
N GLU A 69 -46.35 14.33 21.45
CA GLU A 69 -45.98 15.61 20.79
C GLU A 69 -45.62 16.70 21.81
N SER A 70 -44.65 17.57 21.48
CA SER A 70 -44.78 19.01 21.73
C SER A 70 -43.79 19.84 20.89
N GLU A 71 -44.31 20.98 20.45
CA GLU A 71 -43.83 21.96 19.48
C GLU A 71 -42.61 22.79 19.93
N GLY A 72 -41.91 23.38 18.95
CA GLY A 72 -41.81 24.86 18.91
C GLY A 72 -40.47 25.55 19.22
N LEU A 73 -39.87 26.10 18.16
CA LEU A 73 -39.25 27.43 18.04
C LEU A 73 -37.94 27.75 18.81
N GLY A 74 -36.93 28.22 18.07
CA GLY A 74 -35.78 28.91 18.66
C GLY A 74 -34.61 29.14 17.72
N ASP A 75 -34.77 30.08 16.79
CA ASP A 75 -33.73 30.72 15.98
C ASP A 75 -32.65 31.38 16.87
N SER A 76 -31.36 31.16 16.58
CA SER A 76 -30.26 32.14 16.72
C SER A 76 -28.88 31.49 16.51
N SER A 77 -28.26 31.84 15.39
CA SER A 77 -26.79 31.89 15.26
C SER A 77 -26.18 32.76 16.35
N PRO A 78 -24.92 32.48 16.73
CA PRO A 78 -23.93 33.51 16.45
C PRO A 78 -22.62 32.95 15.85
N ASP A 79 -22.22 33.67 14.80
CA ASP A 79 -20.87 34.07 14.43
C ASP A 79 -19.80 33.78 15.51
N LEU A 80 -18.79 32.95 15.19
CA LEU A 80 -17.57 32.84 15.96
C LEU A 80 -16.38 33.04 15.04
N GLY A 81 -15.72 34.17 15.30
CA GLY A 81 -14.60 34.68 14.56
C GLY A 81 -13.31 33.91 14.74
N GLU A 82 -12.42 34.20 13.80
CA GLU A 82 -11.03 33.82 13.72
C GLU A 82 -10.29 34.07 15.04
N HIS A 83 -9.67 33.02 15.58
CA HIS A 83 -8.63 33.17 16.60
C HIS A 83 -7.33 32.50 16.13
N GLU A 84 -6.41 33.37 15.71
CA GLU A 84 -4.96 33.14 15.67
C GLU A 84 -4.49 32.54 17.01
N TYR A 85 -3.88 31.35 16.97
CA TYR A 85 -3.17 30.79 18.12
C TYR A 85 -1.67 30.66 17.79
N LYS A 86 -0.87 31.54 18.39
CA LYS A 86 0.59 31.47 18.42
C LYS A 86 1.07 30.71 19.66
N GLY A 87 1.70 29.55 19.44
CA GLY A 87 3.00 29.22 20.03
C GLY A 87 3.09 28.31 21.27
N SER A 88 4.12 27.46 21.22
CA SER A 88 4.73 26.56 22.24
C SER A 88 4.15 25.14 22.32
N GLY A 89 4.88 24.04 22.16
CA GLY A 89 6.30 23.78 21.88
C GLY A 89 6.69 22.46 22.57
N HIS A 90 7.10 21.42 21.85
CA HIS A 90 7.97 20.32 22.34
C HIS A 90 8.43 19.40 21.18
N GLN A 91 9.75 19.13 21.15
CA GLN A 91 10.47 17.89 20.82
C GLN A 91 9.76 16.90 19.87
N GLY A 92 10.24 16.56 18.68
CA GLY A 92 11.61 16.46 18.19
C GLY A 92 11.77 15.13 17.45
N ALA A 93 11.21 15.03 16.24
CA ALA A 93 11.55 14.00 15.26
C ALA A 93 11.95 14.74 13.98
N GLN A 94 13.24 14.71 13.68
CA GLN A 94 13.84 15.45 12.57
C GLN A 94 13.43 14.82 11.23
N ILE A 95 12.65 15.54 10.44
CA ILE A 95 12.58 15.36 8.99
C ILE A 95 13.31 16.58 8.41
N ALA A 96 14.42 16.33 7.72
CA ALA A 96 15.14 17.36 6.98
C ALA A 96 14.27 17.79 5.79
N GLY A 97 13.76 19.02 5.85
CA GLY A 97 13.02 19.66 4.77
C GLY A 97 13.92 20.21 3.69
N TRP A 98 13.37 20.40 2.50
CA TRP A 98 13.88 21.28 1.44
C TRP A 98 12.77 22.25 1.05
N GLU A 99 12.87 23.49 1.55
CA GLU A 99 12.43 24.70 0.87
C GLU A 99 13.69 25.53 0.64
N GLY A 100 13.96 25.91 -0.61
CA GLY A 100 15.08 26.76 -0.99
C GLY A 100 14.56 28.10 -1.49
N GLU A 101 14.73 29.14 -0.69
CA GLU A 101 14.56 30.54 -1.08
C GLU A 101 15.62 30.97 -2.10
N VAL A 102 15.15 31.76 -3.06
CA VAL A 102 15.90 32.53 -4.05
C VAL A 102 16.71 33.63 -3.37
N LYS A 103 18.02 33.72 -3.64
CA LYS A 103 18.77 34.98 -3.59
C LYS A 103 19.86 35.07 -4.66
N ASP A 104 19.98 36.30 -5.13
CA ASP A 104 20.70 36.82 -6.28
C ASP A 104 22.21 36.57 -6.29
N GLN A 105 22.79 36.48 -7.50
CA GLN A 105 24.19 36.82 -7.74
C GLN A 105 24.35 37.70 -9.00
N GLU A 106 25.08 38.80 -8.79
CA GLU A 106 25.50 39.84 -9.73
C GLU A 106 26.52 39.34 -10.78
N GLU A 107 26.28 39.71 -12.04
CA GLU A 107 27.17 40.35 -13.04
C GLU A 107 28.67 40.50 -12.70
N TYR A 108 29.71 40.37 -13.55
CA TYR A 108 30.01 40.50 -15.01
C TYR A 108 31.53 40.16 -15.20
N PRO A 109 32.22 40.27 -16.37
CA PRO A 109 31.81 40.28 -17.78
C PRO A 109 32.71 39.49 -18.80
N GLU A 110 32.13 39.28 -19.99
CA GLU A 110 32.63 39.46 -21.39
C GLU A 110 34.05 39.03 -21.80
N SER A 111 34.28 38.41 -22.95
CA SER A 111 33.94 38.80 -24.34
C SER A 111 34.32 37.62 -25.27
N SER A 112 33.91 37.44 -26.52
CA SER A 112 33.22 38.19 -27.59
C SER A 112 32.72 37.13 -28.60
N GLY A 113 31.48 37.20 -29.10
CA GLY A 113 31.13 37.73 -30.43
C GLY A 113 31.26 36.66 -31.53
N HIS A 114 30.30 36.37 -32.41
CA HIS A 114 29.13 37.11 -32.87
C HIS A 114 28.30 36.23 -33.83
N VAL A 115 26.96 36.39 -33.80
CA VAL A 115 26.04 36.57 -34.97
C VAL A 115 25.77 35.35 -35.88
N SER A 116 24.54 34.97 -36.26
CA SER A 116 23.19 35.58 -36.17
C SER A 116 22.09 34.61 -36.66
N ASP A 117 20.88 34.75 -36.08
CA ASP A 117 19.53 34.86 -36.68
C ASP A 117 19.05 33.87 -37.76
N GLU A 118 17.77 33.51 -37.91
CA GLU A 118 16.45 33.87 -37.36
C GLU A 118 15.52 32.71 -37.84
N GLY A 119 14.49 32.20 -37.13
CA GLY A 119 13.26 32.87 -36.74
C GLY A 119 12.08 32.42 -37.62
N ALA A 120 11.10 31.67 -37.08
CA ALA A 120 9.73 31.63 -37.63
C ALA A 120 8.70 31.07 -36.63
N LYS A 121 7.69 31.89 -36.31
CA LYS A 121 6.47 31.56 -35.57
C LYS A 121 5.25 31.55 -36.51
N SER A 122 4.34 30.61 -36.25
CA SER A 122 2.87 30.78 -36.10
C SER A 122 1.94 31.23 -37.26
N ALA A 123 1.05 30.28 -37.61
CA ALA A 123 -0.43 30.32 -37.67
C ALA A 123 -1.26 31.09 -38.74
N GLY A 124 -2.37 30.42 -39.13
CA GLY A 124 -3.56 30.92 -39.85
C GLY A 124 -3.56 30.58 -41.35
N GLY A 125 -4.59 30.09 -42.03
CA GLY A 125 -6.00 29.80 -41.78
C GLY A 125 -6.73 29.72 -43.14
N THR A 126 -7.79 28.90 -43.21
CA THR A 126 -8.91 28.86 -44.20
C THR A 126 -8.70 28.47 -45.68
N ASP A 127 -9.18 27.25 -45.99
CA ASP A 127 -10.38 26.91 -46.79
C ASP A 127 -10.43 26.99 -48.35
N LYS A 128 -11.06 25.93 -48.91
CA LYS A 128 -11.60 25.69 -50.27
C LYS A 128 -10.67 25.30 -51.44
N GLN A 129 -10.66 24.01 -51.82
CA GLN A 129 -11.37 23.45 -53.00
C GLN A 129 -11.04 21.97 -53.29
N LYS A 130 -12.12 21.21 -53.54
CA LYS A 130 -12.34 19.83 -54.04
C LYS A 130 -11.71 19.52 -55.44
N PRO A 131 -11.84 18.31 -56.03
CA PRO A 131 -11.42 16.95 -55.62
C PRO A 131 -10.88 16.11 -56.84
N ASN A 132 -10.87 14.77 -56.71
CA ASN A 132 -10.63 13.71 -57.71
C ASN A 132 -9.15 13.37 -57.94
N GLY A 133 -8.71 12.12 -58.00
CA GLY A 133 -9.36 10.82 -58.08
C GLY A 133 -8.37 9.85 -58.76
N GLY A 134 -8.45 8.56 -58.45
CA GLY A 134 -7.82 7.52 -59.29
C GLY A 134 -6.57 6.82 -58.72
N LYS A 135 -6.80 5.63 -58.15
CA LYS A 135 -5.94 4.42 -58.23
C LYS A 135 -5.67 4.04 -59.71
N PRO A 136 -4.93 2.95 -60.03
CA PRO A 136 -3.79 2.28 -59.38
C PRO A 136 -2.67 1.93 -60.42
N GLY A 137 -1.60 1.25 -60.02
CA GLY A 137 -0.73 0.58 -61.00
C GLY A 137 0.48 -0.15 -60.40
N LEU A 138 0.37 -1.47 -60.32
CA LEU A 138 1.48 -2.41 -60.13
C LEU A 138 2.56 -2.24 -61.23
N GLN A 139 3.82 -2.55 -60.93
CA GLN A 139 4.52 -3.67 -61.60
C GLN A 139 5.88 -4.01 -60.97
N GLU A 140 6.06 -5.32 -60.80
CA GLU A 140 7.29 -6.02 -60.45
C GLU A 140 8.36 -5.90 -61.56
N SER A 141 9.64 -5.97 -61.18
CA SER A 141 10.63 -6.82 -61.87
C SER A 141 11.92 -6.99 -61.07
N LYS A 142 12.27 -8.26 -60.83
CA LYS A 142 13.60 -8.81 -60.46
C LYS A 142 14.42 -9.04 -61.75
N PRO A 143 15.64 -9.66 -61.74
CA PRO A 143 16.80 -9.60 -60.82
C PRO A 143 18.15 -9.47 -61.58
N GLY A 144 19.29 -9.40 -60.88
CA GLY A 144 20.63 -9.57 -61.48
C GLY A 144 21.75 -9.86 -60.47
N ASN A 145 22.38 -11.04 -60.65
CA ASN A 145 23.64 -11.60 -60.10
C ASN A 145 24.84 -10.60 -60.07
N GLU A 146 25.98 -10.73 -59.35
CA GLU A 146 26.82 -11.89 -58.98
C GLU A 146 28.04 -11.43 -58.10
N HIS A 147 28.64 -12.37 -57.33
CA HIS A 147 30.06 -12.48 -56.86
C HIS A 147 30.72 -11.33 -56.06
N ASN A 148 31.64 -11.47 -55.08
CA ASN A 148 32.55 -12.48 -54.50
C ASN A 148 33.07 -11.81 -53.18
N ALA A 149 33.25 -12.46 -52.03
CA ALA A 149 34.47 -13.12 -51.54
C ALA A 149 34.51 -12.90 -50.01
N GLY A 150 34.85 -13.93 -49.23
CA GLY A 150 34.70 -13.91 -47.77
C GLY A 150 35.88 -13.36 -46.98
N THR A 151 35.61 -13.09 -45.70
CA THR A 151 36.54 -13.25 -44.56
C THR A 151 35.75 -13.25 -43.24
N SER A 152 35.86 -14.37 -42.51
CA SER A 152 35.75 -14.57 -41.05
C SER A 152 34.74 -13.73 -40.24
N ASN A 153 33.57 -14.33 -39.96
CA ASN A 153 32.72 -13.97 -38.83
C ASN A 153 32.98 -14.96 -37.68
N GLU A 154 33.74 -14.55 -36.65
CA GLU A 154 33.54 -15.06 -35.30
C GLU A 154 32.75 -14.00 -34.53
N ASN A 155 31.43 -14.02 -34.71
CA ASN A 155 30.53 -13.39 -33.75
C ASN A 155 30.27 -14.41 -32.65
N ILE A 156 30.97 -14.25 -31.53
CA ILE A 156 30.55 -14.82 -30.25
C ILE A 156 29.24 -14.12 -29.90
N THR A 157 28.12 -14.73 -30.30
CA THR A 157 26.81 -14.41 -29.75
C THR A 157 26.81 -14.91 -28.32
N HIS A 158 26.96 -13.98 -27.39
CA HIS A 158 26.65 -14.21 -25.98
C HIS A 158 25.12 -14.38 -25.90
N ASP A 159 24.64 -15.61 -26.17
CA ASP A 159 23.26 -15.99 -25.95
C ASP A 159 22.99 -15.85 -24.45
N THR A 160 22.39 -14.71 -24.09
CA THR A 160 21.82 -14.53 -22.77
C THR A 160 20.57 -15.41 -22.76
N PRO A 161 20.43 -16.37 -21.83
CA PRO A 161 19.24 -17.22 -21.81
C PRO A 161 18.03 -16.31 -21.61
N HIS A 162 17.18 -16.20 -22.63
CA HIS A 162 15.82 -15.70 -22.47
C HIS A 162 15.12 -16.70 -21.55
N ASN A 163 15.21 -16.47 -20.25
CA ASN A 163 14.52 -17.26 -19.25
C ASN A 163 13.01 -17.16 -19.53
N THR A 164 12.39 -18.31 -19.77
CA THR A 164 11.04 -18.50 -20.28
C THR A 164 9.99 -18.61 -19.17
N ALA A 165 10.38 -18.44 -17.91
CA ALA A 165 9.50 -18.64 -16.77
C ALA A 165 8.28 -17.70 -16.82
N LYS A 166 7.08 -18.29 -16.83
CA LYS A 166 5.79 -17.57 -16.78
C LYS A 166 5.07 -17.72 -15.44
N THR A 167 5.59 -18.54 -14.53
CA THR A 167 5.01 -18.79 -13.21
C THR A 167 6.07 -18.65 -12.14
N LEU A 168 5.66 -18.33 -10.91
CA LEU A 168 6.57 -18.20 -9.77
C LEU A 168 7.36 -19.49 -9.55
N LYS A 169 6.72 -20.65 -9.74
CA LYS A 169 7.35 -21.97 -9.61
C LYS A 169 8.42 -22.26 -10.66
N ALA A 170 8.16 -21.89 -11.91
CA ALA A 170 9.17 -22.02 -12.97
C ALA A 170 10.35 -21.08 -12.68
N LEU A 171 10.07 -19.82 -12.35
CA LEU A 171 11.11 -18.83 -12.02
C LEU A 171 12.00 -19.32 -10.87
N CYS A 172 11.38 -19.82 -9.80
CA CYS A 172 12.11 -20.36 -8.65
C CYS A 172 13.00 -21.57 -9.01
N SER A 173 12.53 -22.43 -9.91
CA SER A 173 13.27 -23.62 -10.34
C SER A 173 14.44 -23.30 -11.28
N GLU A 174 14.28 -22.25 -12.10
CA GLU A 174 15.33 -21.76 -13.00
C GLU A 174 16.34 -20.83 -12.31
N THR A 175 16.00 -20.33 -11.12
CA THR A 175 16.88 -19.47 -10.33
C THR A 175 18.12 -20.23 -9.87
N ASN A 176 19.31 -19.68 -10.13
CA ASN A 176 20.55 -20.18 -9.52
C ASN A 176 20.62 -19.65 -8.08
N TRP A 177 20.54 -20.55 -7.10
CA TRP A 177 20.51 -20.24 -5.67
C TRP A 177 21.91 -20.27 -5.05
N LYS A 178 22.24 -19.24 -4.26
CA LYS A 178 23.51 -19.13 -3.55
C LYS A 178 23.29 -19.43 -2.07
N GLU A 179 23.62 -20.66 -1.67
CA GLU A 179 23.51 -21.09 -0.28
C GLU A 179 24.29 -20.17 0.67
N GLY A 180 23.67 -19.77 1.78
CA GLY A 180 24.26 -18.85 2.76
C GLY A 180 24.13 -17.36 2.42
N LEU A 181 23.65 -16.99 1.22
CA LEU A 181 23.29 -15.60 0.93
C LEU A 181 21.87 -15.30 1.42
N TRP A 182 21.69 -14.21 2.16
CA TRP A 182 20.41 -13.77 2.69
C TRP A 182 20.13 -12.31 2.30
N LEU A 183 18.88 -12.03 1.97
CA LEU A 183 18.36 -10.68 1.77
C LEU A 183 17.53 -10.29 3.00
N GLN A 184 17.78 -9.12 3.56
CA GLN A 184 16.97 -8.51 4.62
C GLN A 184 16.44 -7.18 4.07
N CYS A 185 15.16 -7.13 3.68
CA CYS A 185 14.59 -5.88 3.19
C CYS A 185 14.08 -4.99 4.31
N HIS A 186 14.10 -3.68 4.13
CA HIS A 186 13.60 -2.72 5.11
C HIS A 186 13.20 -1.41 4.44
N SER A 187 12.66 -0.48 5.22
CA SER A 187 12.42 0.91 4.81
C SER A 187 13.00 1.89 5.83
N TRP A 188 14.18 1.55 6.34
CA TRP A 188 14.96 2.37 7.28
C TRP A 188 14.24 2.69 8.60
N CYS A 189 13.36 1.79 9.03
CA CYS A 189 12.53 1.97 10.21
C CYS A 189 12.90 1.00 11.33
N GLY A 190 12.43 1.30 12.54
CA GLY A 190 12.67 0.49 13.73
C GLY A 190 14.13 0.49 14.18
N ALA A 191 14.44 -0.41 15.11
CA ALA A 191 15.80 -0.56 15.61
C ALA A 191 16.75 -0.99 14.48
N ASN A 192 17.93 -0.35 14.44
CA ASN A 192 18.98 -0.60 13.45
C ASN A 192 18.54 -0.43 11.99
N GLU A 193 17.45 0.31 11.73
CA GLU A 193 16.93 0.58 10.39
C GLU A 193 16.50 -0.70 9.61
N THR A 194 16.19 -1.80 10.30
CA THR A 194 15.91 -3.13 9.70
C THR A 194 14.43 -3.47 9.53
N SER A 195 13.51 -2.56 9.90
CA SER A 195 12.06 -2.77 9.80
C SER A 195 11.45 -2.08 8.58
N ILE A 196 10.25 -2.54 8.22
CA ILE A 196 9.37 -1.89 7.26
C ILE A 196 8.36 -0.99 7.99
N CYS A 197 8.10 0.18 7.41
CA CYS A 197 7.10 1.15 7.87
C CYS A 197 6.41 1.81 6.66
N GLY A 198 5.53 2.77 6.93
CA GLY A 198 4.60 3.33 5.95
C GLY A 198 3.25 2.62 6.04
N GLY A 199 2.27 3.08 5.25
CA GLY A 199 0.92 2.51 5.36
C GLY A 199 0.87 1.03 5.04
N LEU A 200 -0.11 0.35 5.64
CA LEU A 200 -0.33 -1.10 5.54
C LEU A 200 0.03 -1.69 4.17
N ASN A 201 -0.49 -1.11 3.10
CA ASN A 201 -0.30 -1.64 1.76
C ASN A 201 1.05 -1.28 1.12
N ASN A 202 1.66 -0.17 1.52
CA ASN A 202 3.05 0.10 1.15
C ASN A 202 3.97 -0.91 1.83
N ALA A 203 3.67 -1.29 3.08
CA ALA A 203 4.39 -2.35 3.79
C ALA A 203 4.18 -3.72 3.14
N ARG A 204 2.93 -4.05 2.74
CA ARG A 204 2.62 -5.26 1.97
C ARG A 204 3.42 -5.32 0.67
N ASN A 205 3.43 -4.24 -0.09
CA ASN A 205 4.16 -4.15 -1.35
C ASN A 205 5.67 -4.37 -1.15
N ARG A 206 6.26 -3.78 -0.10
CA ARG A 206 7.67 -3.99 0.24
C ARG A 206 8.01 -5.45 0.51
N ILE A 207 7.15 -6.18 1.24
CA ILE A 207 7.36 -7.61 1.53
C ILE A 207 7.30 -8.44 0.24
N GLN A 208 6.31 -8.19 -0.62
CA GLN A 208 6.16 -8.97 -1.85
C GLN A 208 7.24 -8.65 -2.89
N THR A 209 7.61 -7.38 -3.03
CA THR A 209 8.77 -6.99 -3.83
C THR A 209 10.05 -7.60 -3.27
N CYS A 210 10.19 -7.70 -1.94
CA CYS A 210 11.34 -8.36 -1.33
C CYS A 210 11.41 -9.86 -1.65
N LEU A 211 10.28 -10.57 -1.66
CA LEU A 211 10.21 -11.96 -2.13
C LEU A 211 10.72 -12.08 -3.57
N ARG A 212 10.27 -11.18 -4.46
CA ARG A 212 10.72 -11.18 -5.86
C ARG A 212 12.21 -10.88 -6.00
N LEU A 213 12.73 -9.92 -5.24
CA LEU A 213 14.15 -9.55 -5.25
C LEU A 213 15.04 -10.68 -4.71
N ALA A 214 14.60 -11.39 -3.67
CA ALA A 214 15.31 -12.56 -3.15
C ALA A 214 15.43 -13.67 -4.20
N ILE A 215 14.35 -13.91 -4.96
CA ILE A 215 14.37 -14.87 -6.08
C ILE A 215 15.31 -14.38 -7.18
N ASP A 216 15.31 -13.09 -7.53
CA ASP A 216 16.25 -12.55 -8.53
C ASP A 216 17.70 -12.81 -8.11
N ALA A 217 18.03 -12.46 -6.86
CA ALA A 217 19.35 -12.64 -6.28
C ALA A 217 19.74 -14.12 -6.08
N GLY A 218 18.77 -15.04 -6.06
CA GLY A 218 18.99 -16.42 -5.65
C GLY A 218 19.39 -16.55 -4.18
N SER A 219 18.85 -15.69 -3.31
CA SER A 219 19.18 -15.64 -1.88
C SER A 219 18.03 -16.17 -1.02
N GLY A 220 18.33 -16.60 0.20
CA GLY A 220 17.30 -16.67 1.24
C GLY A 220 16.70 -15.30 1.56
N LEU A 221 15.53 -15.30 2.20
CA LEU A 221 14.87 -14.09 2.67
C LEU A 221 14.70 -14.12 4.18
N ILE A 222 15.07 -13.02 4.81
CA ILE A 222 14.75 -12.72 6.21
C ILE A 222 13.57 -11.77 6.19
N LEU A 223 12.38 -12.28 6.54
CA LEU A 223 11.17 -11.48 6.63
C LEU A 223 11.38 -10.39 7.69
N PRO A 224 11.27 -9.11 7.34
CA PRO A 224 11.55 -8.04 8.28
C PRO A 224 10.45 -7.90 9.34
N THR A 225 10.80 -7.26 10.44
CA THR A 225 9.83 -6.69 11.37
C THR A 225 9.12 -5.50 10.74
N VAL A 226 7.98 -5.12 11.33
CA VAL A 226 7.18 -3.98 10.89
C VAL A 226 6.90 -3.00 12.02
N SER A 227 6.78 -1.72 11.67
CA SER A 227 6.25 -0.70 12.56
C SER A 227 4.74 -0.90 12.77
N THR A 228 4.28 -0.63 13.98
CA THR A 228 2.87 -0.77 14.36
C THR A 228 2.37 0.39 15.21
N GLN A 229 1.12 0.32 15.65
CA GLN A 229 0.43 1.36 16.40
C GLN A 229 0.38 2.66 15.59
N ARG A 230 -0.10 2.60 14.35
CA ARG A 230 -0.31 3.82 13.56
C ARG A 230 -1.54 4.56 14.10
N HIS A 231 -1.38 5.87 14.23
CA HIS A 231 -2.36 6.72 14.87
C HIS A 231 -3.53 7.07 13.93
N PHE A 232 -4.76 7.15 14.47
CA PHE A 232 -5.93 7.59 13.70
C PHE A 232 -5.95 9.09 13.43
N ASP A 233 -5.56 9.89 14.42
CA ASP A 233 -5.53 11.35 14.33
C ASP A 233 -4.36 11.86 13.49
N ASN A 234 -3.26 11.11 13.44
CA ASN A 234 -2.12 11.39 12.58
C ASN A 234 -1.59 10.11 11.93
N PRO A 235 -2.09 9.70 10.74
CA PRO A 235 -1.63 8.49 10.07
C PRO A 235 -0.16 8.50 9.62
N LEU A 236 0.56 9.62 9.76
CA LEU A 236 2.02 9.67 9.56
C LEU A 236 2.79 9.18 10.79
N ALA A 237 2.17 9.15 11.97
CA ALA A 237 2.78 8.73 13.22
C ALA A 237 2.55 7.24 13.49
N PHE A 238 3.61 6.59 13.98
CA PHE A 238 3.64 5.20 14.42
C PHE A 238 4.10 5.14 15.87
N GLY A 239 3.78 4.03 16.55
CA GLY A 239 4.44 3.67 17.78
C GLY A 239 5.93 3.37 17.56
N GLY A 240 6.70 3.37 18.65
CA GLY A 240 8.14 3.06 18.61
C GLY A 240 8.47 1.57 18.50
N ALA A 241 7.47 0.68 18.55
CA ALA A 241 7.67 -0.76 18.54
C ALA A 241 7.87 -1.31 17.12
N SER A 242 8.79 -2.27 16.99
CA SER A 242 8.92 -3.14 15.81
C SER A 242 8.48 -4.54 16.20
N VAL A 243 7.52 -5.08 15.46
CA VAL A 243 6.89 -6.38 15.75
C VAL A 243 7.01 -7.32 14.56
N CYS A 244 6.74 -8.60 14.77
CA CYS A 244 6.66 -9.55 13.67
C CYS A 244 5.50 -9.19 12.72
N PRO A 245 5.64 -9.48 11.41
CA PRO A 245 4.61 -9.18 10.41
C PRO A 245 3.26 -9.87 10.65
N ASP A 246 3.21 -10.86 11.54
CA ASP A 246 2.02 -11.61 11.96
C ASP A 246 0.87 -10.72 12.46
N VAL A 247 1.17 -9.51 12.95
CA VAL A 247 0.14 -8.53 13.34
C VAL A 247 -0.75 -8.12 12.16
N TYR A 248 -0.22 -8.10 10.93
CA TYR A 248 -0.93 -7.69 9.72
C TYR A 248 -1.24 -8.82 8.77
N TRP A 249 -0.38 -9.85 8.70
CA TRP A 249 -0.47 -10.90 7.69
C TRP A 249 -0.46 -12.30 8.31
N ASP A 250 -1.04 -13.26 7.60
CA ASP A 250 -0.94 -14.68 7.93
C ASP A 250 0.42 -15.22 7.46
N VAL A 251 1.44 -15.10 8.31
CA VAL A 251 2.82 -15.50 7.99
C VAL A 251 2.94 -17.03 7.88
N ASP A 252 2.13 -17.78 8.62
CA ASP A 252 2.04 -19.23 8.49
C ASP A 252 1.53 -19.64 7.10
N PHE A 253 0.50 -18.96 6.60
CA PHE A 253 0.03 -19.12 5.23
C PHE A 253 1.11 -18.73 4.22
N LEU A 254 1.78 -17.59 4.43
CA LEU A 254 2.87 -17.14 3.55
C LEU A 254 3.95 -18.22 3.39
N GLU A 255 4.44 -18.78 4.49
CA GLU A 255 5.47 -19.81 4.43
C GLU A 255 4.99 -21.07 3.71
N LYS A 256 3.74 -21.50 3.94
CA LYS A 256 3.15 -22.65 3.24
C LYS A 256 3.02 -22.37 1.74
N ALA A 257 2.57 -21.17 1.38
CA ALA A 257 2.40 -20.75 0.00
C ALA A 257 3.76 -20.64 -0.71
N VAL A 258 4.75 -19.98 -0.11
CA VAL A 258 6.11 -19.88 -0.64
C VAL A 258 6.75 -21.25 -0.73
N LYS A 259 6.63 -22.13 0.27
CA LYS A 259 7.16 -23.50 0.19
C LYS A 259 6.54 -24.32 -0.94
N LYS A 260 5.27 -24.07 -1.27
CA LYS A 260 4.57 -24.74 -2.36
C LYS A 260 5.00 -24.21 -3.73
N GLU A 261 5.03 -22.90 -3.88
CA GLU A 261 5.30 -22.25 -5.17
C GLU A 261 6.80 -22.11 -5.44
N CYS A 262 7.62 -21.87 -4.43
CA CYS A 262 9.07 -21.67 -4.52
C CYS A 262 9.83 -22.38 -3.38
N PRO A 263 9.87 -23.73 -3.36
CA PRO A 263 10.50 -24.50 -2.29
C PRO A 263 12.00 -24.24 -2.10
N GLN A 264 12.68 -23.69 -3.10
CA GLN A 264 14.10 -23.33 -3.06
C GLN A 264 14.38 -22.00 -2.33
N LEU A 265 13.36 -21.18 -2.04
CA LEU A 265 13.51 -19.93 -1.29
C LEU A 265 13.43 -20.21 0.22
N PRO A 266 14.55 -20.23 0.96
CA PRO A 266 14.49 -20.36 2.40
C PRO A 266 14.01 -19.04 3.03
N LEU A 267 13.08 -19.15 3.98
CA LEU A 267 12.53 -18.04 4.74
C LEU A 267 13.00 -18.10 6.19
N ARG A 268 13.32 -16.94 6.76
CA ARG A 268 13.46 -16.70 8.20
C ARG A 268 12.44 -15.67 8.63
N ARG A 269 11.84 -15.86 9.81
CA ARG A 269 10.78 -14.97 10.31
C ARG A 269 11.35 -13.79 11.09
N CYS A 270 10.59 -12.71 11.13
CA CYS A 270 10.69 -11.66 12.15
C CYS A 270 12.12 -11.15 12.41
N GLY A 271 12.87 -10.89 11.34
CA GLY A 271 14.24 -10.37 11.43
C GLY A 271 15.26 -11.36 11.99
N ASP A 272 15.00 -12.68 11.94
CA ASP A 272 15.91 -13.68 12.49
C ASP A 272 17.26 -13.75 11.76
N MET A 273 18.27 -13.19 12.42
CA MET A 273 19.67 -13.15 11.99
C MET A 273 20.53 -14.23 12.68
N GLN A 274 19.95 -15.20 13.39
CA GLN A 274 20.72 -16.16 14.18
C GLN A 274 21.75 -16.90 13.32
N GLY A 275 23.01 -16.89 13.77
CA GLY A 275 24.13 -17.50 13.06
C GLY A 275 24.64 -16.74 11.84
N ILE A 276 24.10 -15.53 11.55
CA ILE A 276 24.61 -14.63 10.52
C ILE A 276 25.32 -13.47 11.22
N HIS A 277 26.64 -13.42 11.06
CA HIS A 277 27.48 -12.38 11.67
C HIS A 277 27.97 -11.35 10.66
N ASP A 278 28.08 -11.74 9.40
CA ASP A 278 28.47 -10.86 8.31
C ASP A 278 27.24 -10.19 7.71
N VAL A 279 27.05 -8.90 8.01
CA VAL A 279 25.93 -8.10 7.51
C VAL A 279 26.46 -6.92 6.71
N ILE A 280 26.07 -6.84 5.44
CA ILE A 280 26.36 -5.70 4.58
C ILE A 280 25.12 -4.84 4.51
N GLN A 281 25.23 -3.57 4.88
CA GLN A 281 24.19 -2.61 4.57
C GLN A 281 24.37 -2.11 3.13
N GLY A 282 23.33 -2.29 2.31
CA GLY A 282 23.25 -1.73 0.98
C GLY A 282 23.18 -0.20 1.01
N PRO A 283 23.28 0.45 -0.16
CA PRO A 283 23.11 1.89 -0.26
C PRO A 283 21.70 2.28 0.17
N ARG A 284 21.56 3.49 0.72
CA ARG A 284 20.27 4.05 1.08
C ARG A 284 19.49 4.43 -0.18
N ARG A 285 18.62 3.53 -0.65
CA ARG A 285 17.75 3.78 -1.80
C ARG A 285 16.52 4.59 -1.40
N GLN A 286 16.27 5.68 -2.11
CA GLN A 286 14.98 6.37 -2.12
C GLN A 286 13.98 5.61 -2.99
N TYR A 287 12.69 5.62 -2.62
CA TYR A 287 11.71 4.78 -3.31
C TYR A 287 11.57 5.07 -4.81
N MET A 288 11.80 6.33 -5.24
CA MET A 288 11.73 6.77 -6.65
C MET A 288 13.00 6.53 -7.48
N GLU A 289 14.06 5.96 -6.89
CA GLU A 289 15.24 5.58 -7.66
C GLU A 289 14.90 4.50 -8.71
N PRO A 290 15.74 4.32 -9.75
CA PRO A 290 15.50 3.31 -10.78
C PRO A 290 15.16 1.94 -10.19
N ASN A 291 14.13 1.31 -10.77
CA ASN A 291 13.71 -0.02 -10.39
C ASN A 291 14.67 -1.07 -10.96
N PHE A 292 14.76 -2.22 -10.29
CA PHE A 292 15.31 -3.42 -10.89
C PHE A 292 14.28 -4.08 -11.81
N ASN A 293 14.80 -4.95 -12.65
CA ASN A 293 14.07 -5.89 -13.49
C ASN A 293 14.89 -7.19 -13.54
N LYS A 294 14.51 -8.10 -14.42
CA LYS A 294 15.09 -9.45 -14.50
C LYS A 294 16.63 -9.45 -14.51
N GLY A 295 17.23 -10.03 -13.47
CA GLY A 295 18.67 -10.23 -13.32
C GLY A 295 19.48 -9.00 -12.90
N THR A 296 18.91 -7.80 -12.93
CA THR A 296 19.67 -6.59 -12.56
C THR A 296 19.88 -6.47 -11.06
N PHE A 297 18.97 -7.00 -10.24
CA PHE A 297 19.16 -7.01 -8.79
C PHE A 297 20.22 -8.04 -8.36
N ARG A 298 20.24 -9.20 -9.03
CA ARG A 298 21.34 -10.16 -8.86
C ARG A 298 22.71 -9.54 -9.14
N ALA A 299 22.85 -8.86 -10.27
CA ALA A 299 24.10 -8.21 -10.64
C ALA A 299 24.54 -7.19 -9.59
N PHE A 300 23.59 -6.41 -9.05
CA PHE A 300 23.82 -5.48 -7.95
C PHE A 300 24.28 -6.18 -6.65
N MET A 301 23.65 -7.30 -6.29
CA MET A 301 24.05 -8.08 -5.11
C MET A 301 25.45 -8.67 -5.26
N GLU A 302 25.78 -9.20 -6.46
CA GLU A 302 27.10 -9.75 -6.76
C GLU A 302 28.18 -8.66 -6.72
N SER A 303 27.94 -7.49 -7.31
CA SER A 303 28.88 -6.37 -7.23
C SER A 303 29.09 -5.89 -5.79
N THR A 304 28.03 -5.87 -4.99
CA THR A 304 28.10 -5.50 -3.57
C THR A 304 28.99 -6.47 -2.78
N LEU A 305 28.86 -7.79 -3.00
CA LEU A 305 29.72 -8.78 -2.36
C LEU A 305 31.20 -8.59 -2.72
N VAL A 306 31.50 -8.30 -4.00
CA VAL A 306 32.86 -8.05 -4.48
C VAL A 306 33.43 -6.76 -3.88
N GLU A 307 32.67 -5.66 -3.90
CA GLU A 307 33.08 -4.37 -3.35
C GLU A 307 33.41 -4.45 -1.86
N LYS A 308 32.56 -5.15 -1.09
CA LYS A 308 32.77 -5.36 0.34
C LYS A 308 33.78 -6.46 0.67
N LYS A 309 34.41 -7.05 -0.35
CA LYS A 309 35.44 -8.10 -0.23
C LYS A 309 34.96 -9.28 0.61
N MET A 310 33.70 -9.65 0.44
CA MET A 310 33.15 -10.81 1.13
C MET A 310 33.87 -12.08 0.65
N GLY A 311 34.23 -12.93 1.61
CA GLY A 311 34.82 -14.24 1.33
C GLY A 311 33.83 -15.19 0.67
N GLN A 312 34.09 -16.49 0.78
CA GLN A 312 33.21 -17.51 0.20
C GLN A 312 31.88 -17.59 0.97
N VAL A 313 30.85 -16.94 0.44
CA VAL A 313 29.47 -17.08 0.92
C VAL A 313 29.03 -18.53 0.75
N SER A 314 28.62 -19.16 1.86
CA SER A 314 28.19 -20.56 1.93
C SER A 314 27.35 -20.79 3.19
N ALA A 315 26.77 -21.98 3.37
CA ALA A 315 26.07 -22.32 4.63
C ALA A 315 26.94 -22.14 5.90
N LYS A 316 28.25 -22.33 5.80
CA LYS A 316 29.20 -22.17 6.93
C LYS A 316 29.64 -20.72 7.14
N HIS A 317 29.47 -19.88 6.13
CA HIS A 317 29.84 -18.47 6.13
C HIS A 317 28.67 -17.66 5.56
N PRO A 318 27.53 -17.61 6.28
CA PRO A 318 26.35 -16.94 5.78
C PRO A 318 26.55 -15.42 5.84
N VAL A 319 26.03 -14.74 4.83
CA VAL A 319 26.09 -13.28 4.69
C VAL A 319 24.69 -12.76 4.44
N ALA A 320 24.29 -11.72 5.18
CA ALA A 320 23.07 -10.97 4.92
C ALA A 320 23.39 -9.63 4.25
N ILE A 321 22.58 -9.27 3.27
CA ILE A 321 22.57 -7.92 2.69
C ILE A 321 21.27 -7.23 3.09
N GLY A 322 21.40 -6.15 3.86
CA GLY A 322 20.32 -5.22 4.16
C GLY A 322 20.02 -4.37 2.93
N TYR A 323 18.77 -4.33 2.50
CA TYR A 323 18.36 -3.58 1.32
C TYR A 323 17.04 -2.83 1.52
N GLY A 324 17.06 -1.51 1.33
CA GLY A 324 15.85 -0.69 1.42
C GLY A 324 16.02 0.64 0.69
N ASP A 325 14.96 1.27 0.17
CA ASP A 325 13.55 0.88 0.27
C ASP A 325 13.10 -0.03 -0.90
N THR A 326 12.33 -1.09 -0.62
CA THR A 326 11.79 -2.03 -1.63
C THR A 326 10.41 -1.70 -2.20
N TYR A 327 9.75 -0.62 -1.77
CA TYR A 327 8.34 -0.33 -2.07
C TYR A 327 7.96 -0.49 -3.54
N ILE A 328 8.76 0.09 -4.42
CA ILE A 328 8.64 -0.03 -5.88
C ILE A 328 9.97 -0.43 -6.50
N ALA A 329 10.76 -1.26 -5.82
CA ALA A 329 12.13 -1.57 -6.30
C ALA A 329 12.19 -2.58 -7.47
N TYR A 330 11.09 -3.18 -7.89
CA TYR A 330 11.07 -4.16 -8.99
C TYR A 330 10.01 -3.79 -10.01
N ASN A 331 10.34 -3.80 -11.30
CA ASN A 331 9.43 -3.46 -12.39
C ASN A 331 8.96 -4.73 -13.12
N TYR A 332 7.74 -5.14 -12.84
CA TYR A 332 7.11 -6.33 -13.41
C TYR A 332 6.75 -6.16 -14.89
N THR A 333 6.43 -4.92 -15.32
CA THR A 333 6.14 -4.61 -16.74
C THR A 333 7.39 -4.78 -17.60
N ALA A 334 8.52 -4.18 -17.18
CA ALA A 334 9.79 -4.28 -17.87
C ALA A 334 10.36 -5.71 -17.87
N ALA A 335 9.99 -6.53 -16.88
CA ALA A 335 10.39 -7.93 -16.78
C ALA A 335 9.48 -8.89 -17.58
N ASP A 336 8.32 -8.43 -18.09
CA ASP A 336 7.26 -9.28 -18.66
C ASP A 336 6.75 -10.35 -17.67
N GLU A 337 6.52 -9.94 -16.42
CA GLU A 337 6.26 -10.85 -15.29
C GLU A 337 4.86 -10.68 -14.65
N MET A 338 3.85 -10.26 -15.42
CA MET A 338 2.48 -10.06 -14.90
C MET A 338 1.86 -11.31 -14.26
N SER A 339 2.15 -12.50 -14.79
CA SER A 339 1.68 -13.76 -14.19
C SER A 339 2.41 -14.10 -12.88
N ILE A 340 3.71 -13.82 -12.80
CA ILE A 340 4.52 -14.03 -11.59
C ILE A 340 4.11 -13.05 -10.49
N ARG A 341 3.82 -11.81 -10.86
CA ARG A 341 3.20 -10.81 -10.00
C ARG A 341 1.92 -11.37 -9.36
N LYS A 342 0.99 -11.90 -10.15
CA LYS A 342 -0.23 -12.54 -9.62
C LYS A 342 0.06 -13.72 -8.68
N ASP A 343 1.05 -14.56 -8.99
CA ASP A 343 1.44 -15.66 -8.10
C ASP A 343 1.97 -15.13 -6.76
N LEU A 344 2.86 -14.14 -6.78
CA LEU A 344 3.40 -13.46 -5.59
C LEU A 344 2.29 -12.78 -4.79
N PHE A 345 1.37 -12.12 -5.47
CA PHE A 345 0.18 -11.50 -4.88
C PHE A 345 -0.56 -12.48 -3.96
N ASN A 346 -0.74 -13.71 -4.43
CA ASN A 346 -1.50 -14.76 -3.76
C ASN A 346 -0.75 -15.43 -2.59
N THR A 347 0.56 -15.18 -2.44
CA THR A 347 1.33 -15.75 -1.33
C THR A 347 1.11 -15.03 0.00
N LEU A 348 0.71 -13.75 -0.01
CA LEU A 348 0.59 -12.93 1.19
C LEU A 348 -0.87 -12.52 1.46
N LYS A 349 -1.45 -13.15 2.49
CA LYS A 349 -2.80 -12.87 2.99
C LYS A 349 -2.74 -12.03 4.26
N PHE A 350 -3.77 -11.21 4.48
CA PHE A 350 -3.94 -10.51 5.76
C PHE A 350 -4.21 -11.50 6.90
N ASN A 351 -3.98 -11.03 8.12
CA ASN A 351 -4.23 -11.76 9.36
C ASN A 351 -5.68 -12.29 9.39
N SER A 352 -5.82 -13.59 9.62
CA SER A 352 -7.09 -14.30 9.50
C SER A 352 -8.12 -13.92 10.57
N GLU A 353 -7.68 -13.50 11.76
CA GLU A 353 -8.57 -13.03 12.84
C GLU A 353 -9.20 -11.67 12.47
N LEU A 354 -8.42 -10.77 11.88
CA LEU A 354 -8.93 -9.49 11.38
C LEU A 354 -9.88 -9.69 10.20
N LEU A 355 -9.57 -10.63 9.30
CA LEU A 355 -10.47 -11.00 8.21
C LEU A 355 -11.79 -11.61 8.73
N ALA A 356 -11.78 -12.36 9.83
CA ALA A 356 -13.00 -12.89 10.44
C ALA A 356 -13.90 -11.76 10.98
N ILE A 357 -13.31 -10.69 11.52
CA ILE A 357 -14.06 -9.48 11.91
C ILE A 357 -14.64 -8.80 10.67
N GLY A 358 -13.85 -8.64 9.61
CA GLY A 358 -14.33 -8.10 8.32
C GLY A 358 -15.47 -8.91 7.72
N SER A 359 -15.40 -10.24 7.83
CA SER A 359 -16.48 -11.13 7.43
C SER A 359 -17.77 -10.87 8.21
N SER A 360 -17.67 -10.58 9.51
CA SER A 360 -18.85 -10.24 10.33
C SER A 360 -19.48 -8.91 9.88
N ILE A 361 -18.67 -7.92 9.47
CA ILE A 361 -19.17 -6.65 8.91
C ILE A 361 -19.85 -6.89 7.57
N LEU A 362 -19.22 -7.65 6.67
CA LEU A 362 -19.77 -7.98 5.36
C LEU A 362 -21.16 -8.65 5.47
N HIS A 363 -21.34 -9.55 6.43
CA HIS A 363 -22.60 -10.27 6.65
C HIS A 363 -23.65 -9.47 7.41
N SER A 364 -23.43 -8.17 7.65
CA SER A 364 -24.45 -7.30 8.25
C SER A 364 -25.71 -7.24 7.37
N PRO A 365 -26.93 -7.20 7.95
CA PRO A 365 -28.19 -7.16 7.21
C PRO A 365 -28.24 -6.04 6.16
N GLN A 366 -27.65 -4.88 6.46
CA GLN A 366 -27.63 -3.69 5.62
C GLN A 366 -26.91 -3.89 4.29
N LEU A 367 -26.00 -4.86 4.20
CA LEU A 367 -25.18 -5.12 3.02
C LEU A 367 -25.72 -6.29 2.16
N GLN A 368 -26.75 -7.01 2.61
CA GLN A 368 -27.20 -8.27 1.98
C GLN A 368 -27.80 -8.10 0.57
N ASP A 369 -28.45 -6.97 0.30
CA ASP A 369 -29.05 -6.69 -1.01
C ASP A 369 -28.03 -6.22 -2.06
N GLY A 370 -26.73 -6.27 -1.72
CA GLY A 370 -25.65 -5.73 -2.52
C GLY A 370 -25.46 -4.24 -2.30
N PHE A 371 -24.22 -3.79 -2.43
CA PHE A 371 -23.81 -2.44 -2.11
C PHE A 371 -22.71 -1.93 -3.04
N ILE A 372 -22.55 -0.62 -3.03
CA ILE A 372 -21.41 0.07 -3.64
C ILE A 372 -20.34 0.23 -2.55
N GLY A 373 -19.14 -0.25 -2.78
CA GLY A 373 -18.00 -0.07 -1.88
C GLY A 373 -17.17 1.11 -2.34
N VAL A 374 -16.91 2.05 -1.43
CA VAL A 374 -16.09 3.24 -1.69
C VAL A 374 -14.89 3.20 -0.77
N HIS A 375 -13.69 3.31 -1.34
CA HIS A 375 -12.48 3.62 -0.58
C HIS A 375 -12.14 5.11 -0.77
N LEU A 376 -12.39 5.90 0.26
CA LEU A 376 -12.23 7.35 0.28
C LEU A 376 -10.99 7.72 1.10
N ARG A 377 -10.07 8.48 0.49
CA ARG A 377 -8.90 9.05 1.17
C ARG A 377 -9.20 10.48 1.58
N GLY A 378 -9.63 10.62 2.83
CA GLY A 378 -10.06 11.88 3.45
C GLY A 378 -9.28 12.25 4.72
N GLU A 379 -8.19 11.54 4.99
CA GLU A 379 -7.28 11.74 6.11
C GLU A 379 -6.36 12.95 5.88
N MET A 380 -5.88 13.56 6.96
CA MET A 380 -5.08 14.79 6.88
C MET A 380 -3.71 14.59 6.20
N ASP A 381 -3.20 13.36 6.16
CA ASP A 381 -1.95 13.02 5.49
C ASP A 381 -2.08 12.92 3.97
N TRP A 382 -3.30 12.92 3.43
CA TRP A 382 -3.55 12.71 2.01
C TRP A 382 -3.18 13.94 1.16
N PRO A 383 -2.23 13.81 0.21
CA PRO A 383 -1.85 14.93 -0.65
C PRO A 383 -2.98 15.36 -1.59
N GLY A 384 -3.21 16.68 -1.70
CA GLY A 384 -4.24 17.20 -2.61
C GLY A 384 -3.99 16.88 -4.08
N SER A 385 -2.72 16.78 -4.51
CA SER A 385 -2.34 16.37 -5.86
C SER A 385 -2.76 14.94 -6.20
N PHE A 386 -3.05 14.10 -5.20
CA PHE A 386 -3.50 12.72 -5.40
C PHE A 386 -5.02 12.60 -5.59
N GLY A 387 -5.69 13.73 -5.83
CA GLY A 387 -7.15 13.86 -5.85
C GLY A 387 -7.65 14.24 -4.48
N THR A 388 -8.13 15.48 -4.33
CA THR A 388 -8.65 15.98 -3.05
C THR A 388 -9.85 15.17 -2.58
N LYS A 389 -10.13 15.19 -1.28
CA LYS A 389 -11.33 14.55 -0.71
C LYS A 389 -12.60 14.97 -1.44
N ASP A 390 -12.76 16.25 -1.73
CA ASP A 390 -13.98 16.77 -2.38
C ASP A 390 -14.06 16.31 -3.85
N GLN A 391 -12.93 16.29 -4.58
CA GLN A 391 -12.88 15.71 -5.92
C GLN A 391 -13.27 14.23 -5.90
N GLN A 392 -12.72 13.43 -4.97
CA GLN A 392 -13.10 12.03 -4.82
C GLN A 392 -14.61 11.87 -4.61
N MET A 393 -15.18 12.63 -3.67
CA MET A 393 -16.62 12.58 -3.40
C MET A 393 -17.44 13.02 -4.62
N ASP A 394 -17.03 14.04 -5.37
CA ASP A 394 -17.76 14.52 -6.57
C ASP A 394 -17.82 13.42 -7.64
N PHE A 395 -16.67 12.85 -7.99
CA PHE A 395 -16.57 11.80 -9.00
C PHE A 395 -17.26 10.51 -8.56
N PHE A 396 -17.14 10.12 -7.28
CA PHE A 396 -17.82 8.93 -6.76
C PHE A 396 -19.33 9.11 -6.70
N THR A 397 -19.84 10.28 -6.32
CA THR A 397 -21.29 10.57 -6.38
C THR A 397 -21.82 10.44 -7.81
N GLN A 398 -21.12 11.00 -8.80
CA GLN A 398 -21.53 10.86 -10.21
C GLN A 398 -21.61 9.40 -10.65
N GLU A 399 -20.64 8.57 -10.27
CA GLU A 399 -20.64 7.13 -10.59
C GLU A 399 -21.74 6.35 -9.85
N ILE A 400 -22.02 6.71 -8.60
CA ILE A 400 -23.13 6.14 -7.83
C ILE A 400 -24.46 6.45 -8.51
N GLU A 401 -24.70 7.68 -8.95
CA GLU A 401 -25.92 8.06 -9.66
C GLU A 401 -26.11 7.33 -11.00
N GLN A 402 -25.00 7.01 -11.70
CA GLN A 402 -25.04 6.19 -12.92
C GLN A 402 -25.57 4.76 -12.67
N THR A 403 -25.57 4.27 -11.42
CA THR A 403 -26.22 3.00 -11.09
C THR A 403 -27.74 3.07 -11.22
N LYS A 404 -28.32 4.28 -11.32
CA LYS A 404 -29.77 4.56 -11.42
C LYS A 404 -30.57 3.94 -10.28
N GLY A 405 -29.99 3.94 -9.08
CA GLY A 405 -30.62 3.40 -7.87
C GLY A 405 -30.80 1.88 -7.86
N ARG A 406 -30.13 1.14 -8.76
CA ARG A 406 -30.09 -0.33 -8.73
C ARG A 406 -29.40 -0.86 -7.46
N LEU A 407 -28.52 -0.07 -6.88
CA LEU A 407 -27.94 -0.27 -5.56
C LEU A 407 -28.29 0.97 -4.74
N LYS A 408 -28.81 0.78 -3.53
CA LYS A 408 -29.19 1.88 -2.63
C LYS A 408 -28.25 2.02 -1.44
N THR A 409 -27.48 0.98 -1.15
CA THR A 409 -26.53 0.94 -0.04
C THR A 409 -25.12 1.29 -0.53
N VAL A 410 -24.46 2.18 0.20
CA VAL A 410 -23.05 2.53 0.02
C VAL A 410 -22.30 2.17 1.30
N TYR A 411 -21.22 1.41 1.18
CA TYR A 411 -20.24 1.20 2.23
C TYR A 411 -19.03 2.09 1.96
N VAL A 412 -18.68 2.99 2.89
CA VAL A 412 -17.50 3.85 2.79
C VAL A 412 -16.40 3.40 3.77
N SER A 413 -15.25 3.04 3.21
CA SER A 413 -14.00 2.85 3.95
C SER A 413 -13.20 4.15 3.91
N CYS A 414 -12.94 4.71 5.08
CA CYS A 414 -12.16 5.91 5.27
C CYS A 414 -11.65 5.98 6.72
N GLY A 415 -10.44 6.51 6.91
CA GLY A 415 -9.89 6.76 8.25
C GLY A 415 -10.41 8.02 8.93
N SER A 416 -11.10 8.92 8.21
CA SER A 416 -11.54 10.23 8.70
C SER A 416 -13.05 10.26 8.94
N THR A 417 -13.45 10.39 10.20
CA THR A 417 -14.88 10.48 10.60
C THR A 417 -15.58 11.68 9.98
N GLY A 418 -14.90 12.83 9.89
CA GLY A 418 -15.43 14.03 9.23
C GLY A 418 -15.62 13.83 7.72
N ALA A 419 -14.71 13.10 7.06
CA ALA A 419 -14.88 12.77 5.64
C ALA A 419 -16.04 11.80 5.40
N ILE A 420 -16.19 10.77 6.25
CA ILE A 420 -17.33 9.84 6.20
C ILE A 420 -18.64 10.62 6.33
N GLN A 421 -18.73 11.51 7.31
CA GLN A 421 -19.94 12.30 7.56
C GLN A 421 -20.27 13.22 6.39
N ALA A 422 -19.28 13.92 5.83
CA ALA A 422 -19.49 14.76 4.66
C ALA A 422 -19.95 13.96 3.42
N PHE A 423 -19.45 12.74 3.22
CA PHE A 423 -19.90 11.89 2.13
C PHE A 423 -21.33 11.37 2.34
N ARG A 424 -21.68 11.04 3.59
CA ARG A 424 -23.04 10.67 3.98
C ARG A 424 -24.04 11.79 3.69
N GLU A 425 -23.76 13.00 4.15
CA GLU A 425 -24.59 14.19 3.93
C GLU A 425 -24.79 14.52 2.44
N ARG A 426 -23.83 14.13 1.60
CA ARG A 426 -23.93 14.29 0.15
C ARG A 426 -24.87 13.28 -0.51
N LEU A 427 -24.87 12.02 -0.04
CA LEU A 427 -25.57 10.92 -0.71
C LEU A 427 -26.97 10.64 -0.14
N GLU A 428 -27.21 10.91 1.13
CA GLU A 428 -28.53 10.71 1.76
C GLU A 428 -29.66 11.49 1.10
N PRO A 429 -29.50 12.78 0.72
CA PRO A 429 -30.53 13.52 -0.01
C PRO A 429 -30.85 12.95 -1.40
N LEU A 430 -29.93 12.16 -1.97
CA LEU A 430 -30.11 11.47 -3.25
C LEU A 430 -30.77 10.09 -3.08
N GLY A 431 -31.14 9.73 -1.84
CA GLY A 431 -31.84 8.50 -1.51
C GLY A 431 -30.94 7.27 -1.46
N TYR A 432 -29.68 7.43 -1.03
CA TYR A 432 -28.76 6.33 -0.72
C TYR A 432 -28.54 6.23 0.80
N SER A 433 -28.34 5.01 1.30
CA SER A 433 -27.97 4.75 2.69
C SER A 433 -26.46 4.54 2.78
N VAL A 434 -25.77 5.35 3.60
CA VAL A 434 -24.30 5.31 3.72
C VAL A 434 -23.88 4.71 5.06
N HIS A 435 -23.24 3.55 4.98
CA HIS A 435 -22.68 2.81 6.10
C HIS A 435 -21.15 2.85 6.07
N ASP A 436 -20.56 2.68 7.23
CA ASP A 436 -19.12 2.54 7.47
C ASP A 436 -18.94 1.43 8.52
N LYS A 437 -17.71 0.99 8.76
CA LYS A 437 -17.45 -0.08 9.74
C LYS A 437 -18.05 0.21 11.11
N TRP A 438 -17.99 1.45 11.61
CA TRP A 438 -18.44 1.81 12.94
C TRP A 438 -19.97 1.74 13.06
N SER A 439 -20.69 2.24 12.04
CA SER A 439 -22.15 2.17 12.03
C SER A 439 -22.67 0.74 11.92
N LEU A 440 -21.96 -0.16 11.23
CA LEU A 440 -22.37 -1.57 11.10
C LEU A 440 -22.09 -2.43 12.35
N VAL A 441 -21.05 -2.09 13.13
CA VAL A 441 -20.73 -2.82 14.37
C VAL A 441 -21.35 -2.21 15.62
N ALA A 442 -22.07 -1.09 15.51
CA ALA A 442 -22.67 -0.40 16.67
C ALA A 442 -23.60 -1.31 17.51
N GLY A 443 -24.31 -2.24 16.86
CA GLY A 443 -25.16 -3.23 17.53
C GLY A 443 -24.44 -4.51 17.99
N GLN A 444 -23.11 -4.59 17.82
CA GLN A 444 -22.29 -5.78 18.08
C GLN A 444 -21.20 -5.44 19.10
N PRO A 445 -21.50 -5.39 20.43
CA PRO A 445 -20.61 -4.81 21.42
C PRO A 445 -19.21 -5.46 21.44
N ILE A 446 -19.15 -6.80 21.33
CA ILE A 446 -17.87 -7.53 21.30
C ILE A 446 -17.01 -7.12 20.11
N ILE A 447 -17.60 -6.97 18.92
CA ILE A 447 -16.85 -6.57 17.72
C ILE A 447 -16.51 -5.08 17.77
N SER A 448 -17.44 -4.25 18.24
CA SER A 448 -17.25 -2.82 18.43
C SER A 448 -16.06 -2.55 19.35
N ASP A 449 -15.98 -3.24 20.49
CA ASP A 449 -14.90 -3.05 21.45
C ASP A 449 -13.56 -3.52 20.89
N LYS A 450 -13.52 -4.68 20.22
CA LYS A 450 -12.32 -5.11 19.49
C LYS A 450 -11.84 -4.08 18.48
N LEU A 451 -12.76 -3.49 17.71
CA LEU A 451 -12.41 -2.51 16.68
C LEU A 451 -11.92 -1.18 17.28
N LYS A 452 -12.44 -0.76 18.45
CA LYS A 452 -11.96 0.44 19.17
C LYS A 452 -10.54 0.27 19.70
N ASP A 453 -10.14 -0.95 20.05
CA ASP A 453 -8.80 -1.27 20.55
C ASP A 453 -7.77 -1.44 19.43
N MET A 454 -8.20 -1.48 18.17
CA MET A 454 -7.30 -1.57 17.02
C MET A 454 -6.60 -0.24 16.74
N GLU A 455 -5.38 -0.34 16.23
CA GLU A 455 -4.70 0.79 15.60
C GLU A 455 -5.18 0.98 14.14
N PHE A 456 -4.78 2.09 13.52
CA PHE A 456 -5.27 2.52 12.21
C PHE A 456 -5.16 1.45 11.11
N ASP A 457 -3.99 0.82 10.96
CA ASP A 457 -3.75 -0.15 9.88
C ASP A 457 -4.50 -1.49 10.14
N LEU A 458 -4.56 -1.98 11.38
CA LEU A 458 -5.41 -3.14 11.77
C LEU A 458 -6.88 -2.90 11.43
N ALA A 459 -7.39 -1.70 11.74
CA ALA A 459 -8.77 -1.33 11.45
C ALA A 459 -9.06 -1.17 9.95
N ALA A 460 -8.03 -0.99 9.10
CA ALA A 460 -8.15 -0.99 7.65
C ALA A 460 -8.20 -2.42 7.08
N ILE A 461 -7.48 -3.39 7.67
CA ILE A 461 -7.53 -4.80 7.26
C ILE A 461 -8.96 -5.36 7.37
N VAL A 462 -9.68 -5.00 8.43
CA VAL A 462 -11.06 -5.41 8.66
C VAL A 462 -11.99 -5.03 7.49
N GLU A 463 -11.70 -3.98 6.74
CA GLU A 463 -12.54 -3.52 5.63
C GLU A 463 -12.23 -4.23 4.30
N TYR A 464 -11.10 -4.94 4.23
CA TYR A 464 -10.61 -5.56 3.00
C TYR A 464 -11.68 -6.44 2.33
N GLN A 465 -12.26 -7.38 3.08
CA GLN A 465 -13.26 -8.30 2.52
C GLN A 465 -14.55 -7.58 2.12
N VAL A 466 -14.96 -6.54 2.87
CA VAL A 466 -16.16 -5.75 2.54
C VAL A 466 -15.99 -5.06 1.19
N LEU A 467 -14.82 -4.45 0.96
CA LEU A 467 -14.53 -3.79 -0.32
C LEU A 467 -14.40 -4.78 -1.48
N LEU A 468 -13.87 -5.98 -1.25
CA LEU A 468 -13.78 -7.03 -2.27
C LEU A 468 -15.14 -7.54 -2.75
N GLU A 469 -16.15 -7.57 -1.88
CA GLU A 469 -17.46 -8.18 -2.18
C GLU A 469 -18.49 -7.17 -2.69
N ALA A 470 -18.13 -5.88 -2.77
CA ALA A 470 -18.96 -4.84 -3.34
C ALA A 470 -19.39 -5.16 -4.78
N LYS A 471 -20.63 -4.83 -5.15
CA LYS A 471 -21.12 -4.98 -6.54
C LYS A 471 -20.47 -3.98 -7.48
N LEU A 472 -20.18 -2.79 -6.97
CA LEU A 472 -19.36 -1.77 -7.61
C LEU A 472 -18.35 -1.28 -6.58
N PHE A 473 -17.06 -1.32 -6.90
CA PHE A 473 -15.99 -0.72 -6.11
C PHE A 473 -15.54 0.60 -6.74
N LEU A 474 -15.44 1.65 -5.94
CA LEU A 474 -14.88 2.96 -6.31
C LEU A 474 -13.69 3.26 -5.39
N GLY A 475 -12.53 3.55 -5.99
CA GLY A 475 -11.32 3.92 -5.25
C GLY A 475 -10.52 4.99 -5.97
N VAL A 476 -9.32 5.26 -5.47
CA VAL A 476 -8.40 6.28 -6.02
C VAL A 476 -7.10 5.64 -6.46
N TRP A 477 -6.67 5.95 -7.69
CA TRP A 477 -5.45 5.43 -8.32
C TRP A 477 -4.20 5.57 -7.45
N MET A 478 -4.05 6.70 -6.77
CA MET A 478 -2.86 6.99 -5.96
C MET A 478 -2.80 6.25 -4.62
N SER A 479 -3.86 5.54 -4.23
CA SER A 479 -3.85 4.75 -3.00
C SER A 479 -3.54 3.30 -3.27
N THR A 480 -2.47 2.79 -2.66
CA THR A 480 -2.12 1.36 -2.70
C THR A 480 -3.19 0.47 -2.08
N LEU A 481 -4.11 0.99 -1.27
CA LEU A 481 -5.30 0.25 -0.84
C LEU A 481 -6.34 0.12 -1.94
N SER A 482 -6.65 1.19 -2.66
CA SER A 482 -7.54 1.06 -3.83
C SER A 482 -6.95 0.15 -4.90
N LEU A 483 -5.64 0.26 -5.15
CA LEU A 483 -4.93 -0.58 -6.10
C LEU A 483 -4.95 -2.05 -5.65
N LEU A 484 -4.72 -2.34 -4.37
CA LEU A 484 -4.86 -3.69 -3.84
C LEU A 484 -6.26 -4.27 -4.08
N ILE A 485 -7.31 -3.51 -3.77
CA ILE A 485 -8.69 -3.97 -3.92
C ILE A 485 -9.02 -4.22 -5.40
N ALA A 486 -8.67 -3.28 -6.28
CA ALA A 486 -8.91 -3.43 -7.71
C ALA A 486 -8.14 -4.64 -8.29
N PHE A 487 -6.88 -4.85 -7.89
CA PHE A 487 -6.10 -6.00 -8.31
C PHE A 487 -6.71 -7.30 -7.79
N ALA A 488 -7.08 -7.37 -6.52
CA ALA A 488 -7.70 -8.57 -5.94
C ALA A 488 -9.02 -8.95 -6.60
N ARG A 489 -9.86 -7.96 -6.94
CA ARG A 489 -11.15 -8.19 -7.62
C ARG A 489 -10.99 -8.70 -9.04
N SER A 490 -9.94 -8.26 -9.74
CA SER A 490 -9.66 -8.62 -11.13
C SER A 490 -8.62 -9.73 -11.29
N ALA A 491 -8.02 -10.20 -10.19
CA ALA A 491 -6.88 -11.11 -10.25
C ALA A 491 -7.19 -12.37 -11.07
N ASN A 492 -8.43 -12.86 -11.09
CA ASN A 492 -8.82 -14.07 -11.81
C ASN A 492 -9.29 -13.84 -13.25
N ASP A 493 -9.29 -12.60 -13.72
CA ASP A 493 -9.67 -12.28 -15.09
C ASP A 493 -8.62 -12.77 -16.09
N GLY A 494 -9.06 -13.06 -17.32
CA GLY A 494 -8.17 -13.51 -18.39
C GLY A 494 -7.31 -12.40 -18.99
N GLU A 495 -7.75 -11.15 -18.85
CA GLU A 495 -7.03 -9.94 -19.27
C GLU A 495 -6.61 -9.13 -18.04
N ASP A 496 -5.50 -8.40 -18.16
CA ASP A 496 -5.05 -7.51 -17.10
C ASP A 496 -5.95 -6.27 -17.00
N PHE A 497 -6.70 -6.16 -15.89
CA PHE A 497 -7.66 -5.08 -15.67
C PHE A 497 -7.06 -3.68 -15.86
N TYR A 498 -5.82 -3.46 -15.42
CA TYR A 498 -5.18 -2.15 -15.50
C TYR A 498 -4.87 -1.79 -16.94
N SER A 499 -4.25 -2.71 -17.69
CA SER A 499 -3.92 -2.55 -19.09
C SER A 499 -5.18 -2.39 -19.96
N THR A 500 -6.28 -3.03 -19.61
CA THR A 500 -7.54 -2.98 -20.38
C THR A 500 -8.43 -1.79 -20.02
N HIS A 501 -8.50 -1.39 -18.74
CA HIS A 501 -9.54 -0.46 -18.27
C HIS A 501 -9.04 0.84 -17.64
N ILE A 502 -7.78 0.91 -17.20
CA ILE A 502 -7.26 2.09 -16.49
C ILE A 502 -6.22 2.85 -17.32
N ILE A 503 -5.23 2.12 -17.84
CA ILE A 503 -4.08 2.66 -18.57
C ILE A 503 -4.40 3.17 -19.99
N PRO A 504 -5.38 2.62 -20.74
CA PRO A 504 -5.65 3.10 -22.09
C PRO A 504 -5.91 4.61 -22.17
N GLY A 505 -5.28 5.26 -23.15
CA GLY A 505 -5.34 6.72 -23.30
C GLY A 505 -4.42 7.48 -22.36
N SER A 506 -3.52 6.81 -21.64
CA SER A 506 -2.44 7.47 -20.90
C SER A 506 -1.11 7.48 -21.66
N SER A 507 -0.24 8.41 -21.27
CA SER A 507 1.16 8.46 -21.64
C SER A 507 2.06 8.32 -20.40
N ARG A 508 3.36 8.08 -20.62
CA ARG A 508 4.36 7.97 -19.56
C ARG A 508 5.48 8.97 -19.75
N ASN A 509 5.87 9.62 -18.67
CA ASN A 509 7.05 10.47 -18.57
C ASN A 509 7.86 10.08 -17.34
N GLY A 510 8.86 9.20 -17.54
CA GLY A 510 9.61 8.60 -16.45
C GLY A 510 8.70 7.79 -15.51
N ALA A 511 8.67 8.18 -14.24
CA ALA A 511 7.84 7.58 -13.21
C ALA A 511 6.39 8.10 -13.21
N HIS A 512 6.07 9.15 -13.96
CA HIS A 512 4.73 9.74 -14.01
C HIS A 512 3.89 9.15 -15.13
N ARG A 513 2.59 9.00 -14.86
CA ARG A 513 1.57 8.65 -15.84
C ARG A 513 0.59 9.80 -15.99
N GLU A 514 0.27 10.12 -17.23
CA GLU A 514 -0.60 11.25 -17.58
C GLU A 514 -1.76 10.76 -18.43
N TRP A 515 -2.97 11.23 -18.12
CA TRP A 515 -4.15 11.10 -18.94
C TRP A 515 -4.64 12.49 -19.34
N ASP A 516 -5.02 12.64 -20.60
CA ASP A 516 -5.51 13.92 -21.14
C ASP A 516 -6.83 14.38 -20.48
N ASP A 517 -7.60 13.42 -19.96
CA ASP A 517 -8.90 13.64 -19.32
C ASP A 517 -8.84 13.63 -17.79
N ALA A 518 -7.67 13.54 -17.16
CA ALA A 518 -7.56 13.56 -15.70
C ALA A 518 -7.92 14.94 -15.10
N PRO A 519 -8.56 15.00 -13.91
CA PRO A 519 -9.05 13.85 -13.13
C PRO A 519 -10.26 13.18 -13.78
N ALA A 520 -10.28 11.85 -13.79
CA ALA A 520 -11.37 11.07 -14.35
C ALA A 520 -11.55 9.74 -13.63
N THR A 521 -12.77 9.20 -13.61
CA THR A 521 -12.99 7.83 -13.15
C THR A 521 -12.82 6.86 -14.32
N LYS A 522 -11.91 5.89 -14.18
CA LYS A 522 -11.66 4.83 -15.18
C LYS A 522 -11.87 3.45 -14.58
N GLY A 523 -12.23 2.47 -15.40
CA GLY A 523 -12.52 1.12 -14.94
C GLY A 523 -13.63 0.45 -15.74
N ASP A 524 -14.11 -0.67 -15.23
CA ASP A 524 -15.17 -1.46 -15.84
C ASP A 524 -16.51 -1.23 -15.11
N LYS A 525 -17.47 -2.17 -15.25
CA LYS A 525 -18.79 -2.07 -14.60
C LYS A 525 -18.76 -2.42 -13.11
N THR A 526 -17.68 -3.03 -12.62
CA THR A 526 -17.60 -3.59 -11.27
C THR A 526 -16.55 -2.89 -10.42
N THR A 527 -15.55 -2.26 -11.03
CA THR A 527 -14.37 -1.72 -10.36
C THR A 527 -13.91 -0.48 -11.10
N LYS A 528 -13.84 0.65 -10.40
CA LYS A 528 -13.37 1.91 -10.96
C LYS A 528 -12.44 2.66 -10.01
N LEU A 529 -11.50 3.39 -10.59
CA LEU A 529 -10.52 4.22 -9.91
C LEU A 529 -10.57 5.64 -10.44
N LEU A 530 -10.60 6.62 -9.54
CA LEU A 530 -10.29 8.01 -9.86
C LEU A 530 -8.80 8.11 -10.20
N VAL A 531 -8.50 8.39 -11.46
CA VAL A 531 -7.14 8.66 -11.94
C VAL A 531 -6.83 10.14 -11.87
N VAL A 532 -5.56 10.45 -11.59
CA VAL A 532 -4.97 11.78 -11.57
C VAL A 532 -3.57 11.71 -12.20
N ASN A 533 -3.07 12.81 -12.72
CA ASN A 533 -1.74 12.86 -13.35
C ASN A 533 -0.67 12.94 -12.27
N GLU A 534 -0.05 11.81 -11.96
CA GLU A 534 1.01 11.74 -10.95
C GLU A 534 1.90 10.49 -11.12
N PHE A 535 2.79 10.18 -10.17
CA PHE A 535 3.64 8.99 -10.22
C PHE A 535 2.81 7.71 -10.29
N ASP A 536 3.33 6.75 -11.04
CA ASP A 536 2.72 5.46 -11.26
C ASP A 536 3.50 4.37 -10.55
N VAL A 537 2.81 3.66 -9.66
CA VAL A 537 3.37 2.52 -8.94
C VAL A 537 3.02 1.18 -9.56
N MET A 538 2.11 1.13 -10.54
CA MET A 538 1.50 -0.10 -11.02
C MET A 538 2.40 -0.97 -11.88
N ASP A 539 3.47 -0.41 -12.47
CA ASP A 539 4.55 -1.21 -13.06
C ASP A 539 5.34 -2.01 -12.03
N ALA A 540 5.40 -1.49 -10.81
CA ALA A 540 6.17 -2.04 -9.71
C ALA A 540 5.31 -2.62 -8.58
N PHE A 541 3.99 -2.56 -8.73
CA PHE A 541 3.05 -3.10 -7.77
C PHE A 541 3.07 -4.63 -7.88
N PRO A 542 3.28 -5.36 -6.78
CA PRO A 542 3.42 -6.80 -6.78
C PRO A 542 2.10 -7.59 -6.86
#